data_AF-A0A516V5H2-F1
#
_entry.id   AF-A0A516V5H2-F1
#
_cell.length_a   1.000
_cell.length_b   1.000
_cell.length_c   1.000
_cell.angle_alpha   90.00
_cell.angle_beta   90.00
_cell.angle_gamma   90.00
#
_symmetry.space_group_name_H-M   'P 1'
#
loop_
_entity.id
_entity.type
_entity.pdbx_description
1 polymer ?
#
loop_
_entity_poly.entity_id
_entity_poly.type
_entity_poly.pdbx_seq_one_letter_code
_entity_poly.pdbx_strand_id
1 'polypeptide(L)'
;MKLQVQLFGPFRDFQPQALLELDVADGANVAAAREALAAHAASHWPACTPGLLRSTAFASESALLRDGDALPADGRIAVIPPVNGG
;
A
#
# COMPACT_ATOMS: atom_id res chain seq x y z
N MET A 1 0.21 -14.97 -2.26
CA MET A 1 1.60 -14.57 -1.99
C MET A 1 1.70 -13.56 -0.86
N LYS A 2 2.88 -13.45 -0.23
CA LYS A 2 3.22 -12.37 0.70
C LYS A 2 3.67 -11.14 -0.08
N LEU A 3 2.97 -10.02 0.12
CA LEU A 3 3.29 -8.71 -0.45
C LEU A 3 3.98 -7.84 0.60
N GLN A 4 5.16 -7.36 0.30
CA GLN A 4 5.92 -6.43 1.12
C GLN A 4 5.63 -4.99 0.66
N VAL A 5 4.99 -4.22 1.53
CA VAL A 5 4.59 -2.84 1.27
C VAL A 5 5.48 -1.89 2.06
N GLN A 6 6.32 -1.14 1.35
CA GLN A 6 7.11 -0.07 1.92
C GLN A 6 6.21 1.14 2.21
N LEU A 7 6.20 1.56 3.48
CA LEU A 7 5.36 2.65 3.98
C LEU A 7 6.13 3.97 4.07
N PHE A 8 5.44 5.06 3.73
CA PHE A 8 5.96 6.43 3.76
C PHE A 8 4.97 7.40 4.39
N GLY A 9 5.46 8.58 4.77
CA GLY A 9 4.67 9.69 5.28
C GLY A 9 3.75 9.27 6.45
N PRO A 10 2.46 9.67 6.46
CA PRO A 10 1.55 9.41 7.58
C PRO A 10 1.37 7.92 7.91
N PHE A 11 1.61 6.99 6.97
CA PHE A 11 1.55 5.55 7.30
C PHE A 11 2.60 5.13 8.33
N ARG A 12 3.72 5.86 8.42
CA ARG A 12 4.76 5.62 9.43
C ARG A 12 4.37 6.04 10.85
N ASP A 13 3.31 6.84 10.98
CA ASP A 13 2.75 7.19 12.29
C ASP A 13 1.78 6.09 12.79
N PHE A 14 1.23 5.29 11.87
CA PHE A 14 0.30 4.20 12.20
C PHE A 14 0.99 2.85 12.39
N GLN A 15 2.10 2.62 11.68
CA GLN A 15 2.84 1.36 11.71
C GLN A 15 4.24 1.57 12.32
N PRO A 16 4.63 0.81 13.37
CA PRO A 16 5.95 0.93 13.98
C PRO A 16 7.10 0.64 13.02
N GLN A 17 6.91 -0.31 12.10
CA GLN A 17 7.86 -0.64 11.06
C GLN A 17 7.54 0.09 9.75
N ALA A 18 8.58 0.49 9.01
CA ALA A 18 8.40 1.07 7.69
C ALA A 18 8.01 0.05 6.61
N LEU A 19 7.94 -1.24 6.96
CA LEU A 19 7.56 -2.33 6.06
C LEU A 19 6.35 -3.05 6.65
N LEU A 20 5.32 -3.24 5.82
CA LEU A 20 4.13 -4.02 6.14
C LEU A 20 4.07 -5.25 5.24
N GLU A 21 3.83 -6.42 5.82
CA GLU A 21 3.53 -7.63 5.06
C GLU A 21 2.01 -7.83 4.98
N LEU A 22 1.51 -8.08 3.77
CA LEU A 22 0.10 -8.40 3.50
C LEU A 22 0.00 -9.73 2.74
N ASP A 23 -1.04 -10.50 3.04
CA ASP A 23 -1.40 -11.67 2.25
C ASP A 23 -2.35 -11.25 1.13
N VAL A 24 -2.00 -11.58 -0.11
CA VAL A 24 -2.83 -11.38 -1.30
C VAL A 24 -2.91 -12.67 -2.12
N ALA A 25 -3.95 -12.84 -2.93
CA ALA A 25 -4.06 -14.01 -3.81
C ALA A 25 -2.89 -14.08 -4.81
N ASP A 26 -2.51 -15.27 -5.24
CA ASP A 26 -1.52 -15.43 -6.31
C ASP A 26 -2.08 -14.89 -7.63
N GLY A 27 -1.26 -14.17 -8.38
CA GLY A 27 -1.70 -13.48 -9.61
C GLY A 27 -2.59 -12.25 -9.37
N ALA A 28 -2.70 -11.77 -8.12
CA ALA A 28 -3.44 -10.55 -7.80
C ALA A 28 -2.86 -9.30 -8.50
N ASN A 29 -3.74 -8.32 -8.69
CA ASN A 29 -3.39 -7.00 -9.22
C ASN A 29 -3.30 -5.96 -8.09
N VAL A 30 -2.96 -4.73 -8.46
CA VAL A 30 -2.82 -3.61 -7.54
C VAL A 30 -4.14 -3.25 -6.85
N ALA A 31 -5.29 -3.41 -7.51
CA ALA A 31 -6.59 -3.21 -6.88
C ALA A 31 -6.78 -4.12 -5.66
N ALA A 32 -6.45 -5.40 -5.79
CA ALA A 32 -6.51 -6.35 -4.68
C ALA A 32 -5.52 -6.00 -3.56
N ALA A 33 -4.33 -5.50 -3.89
CA ALA A 33 -3.38 -4.99 -2.88
C ALA A 33 -3.93 -3.76 -2.13
N ARG A 34 -4.63 -2.86 -2.82
CA ARG A 34 -5.30 -1.70 -2.21
C ARG A 34 -6.40 -2.13 -1.25
N GLU A 35 -7.21 -3.12 -1.64
CA GLU A 35 -8.24 -3.70 -0.77
C GLU A 35 -7.63 -4.36 0.47
N ALA A 36 -6.55 -5.13 0.31
CA ALA A 36 -5.83 -5.74 1.42
C ALA A 36 -5.26 -4.69 2.40
N LEU A 37 -4.66 -3.61 1.87
CA LEU A 37 -4.17 -2.51 2.69
C LEU A 37 -5.31 -1.79 3.42
N ALA A 38 -6.45 -1.57 2.76
CA ALA A 38 -7.61 -0.93 3.37
C ALA A 38 -8.20 -1.78 4.51
N ALA A 39 -8.29 -3.10 4.31
CA ALA A 39 -8.73 -4.04 5.35
C ALA A 39 -7.77 -4.05 6.55
N HIS A 40 -6.45 -4.05 6.29
CA HIS A 40 -5.44 -3.95 7.33
C HIS A 40 -5.58 -2.64 8.13
N ALA A 41 -5.66 -1.51 7.43
CA ALA A 41 -5.78 -0.19 8.04
C ALA A 41 -7.05 -0.06 8.89
N ALA A 42 -8.19 -0.57 8.41
CA ALA A 42 -9.44 -0.56 9.17
C ALA A 42 -9.34 -1.34 10.49
N SER A 43 -8.50 -2.37 10.53
CA SER A 43 -8.36 -3.26 11.70
C SER A 43 -7.26 -2.81 12.67
N HIS A 44 -6.21 -2.16 12.18
CA HIS A 44 -5.00 -1.87 12.97
C HIS A 44 -4.68 -0.38 13.11
N TRP A 45 -5.17 0.46 12.20
CA TRP A 45 -4.82 1.88 12.12
C TRP A 45 -6.08 2.75 12.26
N PRO A 46 -6.67 2.89 13.47
CA PRO A 46 -7.93 3.60 13.67
C PRO A 46 -7.87 5.09 13.30
N ALA A 47 -6.68 5.69 13.26
CA ALA A 47 -6.46 7.07 12.82
C ALA A 47 -6.27 7.22 11.29
N CYS A 48 -6.14 6.11 10.56
CA CYS A 48 -5.99 6.13 9.09
C CYS A 48 -7.34 6.37 8.44
N THR A 49 -7.48 7.49 7.73
CA THR A 49 -8.75 7.81 7.07
C THR A 49 -8.90 7.07 5.74
N PRO A 50 -10.13 6.70 5.33
CA PRO A 50 -10.38 6.18 4.00
C PRO A 50 -9.95 7.13 2.87
N GLY A 51 -9.96 8.44 3.13
CA GLY A 51 -9.50 9.46 2.19
C GLY A 51 -8.01 9.33 1.87
N LEU A 52 -7.17 9.15 2.89
CA LEU A 52 -5.73 8.97 2.73
C LEU A 52 -5.43 7.76 1.83
N LEU A 53 -6.05 6.61 2.12
CA LEU A 53 -5.89 5.38 1.33
C LEU A 53 -6.30 5.55 -0.13
N ARG A 54 -7.42 6.23 -0.40
CA ARG A 54 -7.89 6.50 -1.78
C ARG A 54 -6.92 7.38 -2.56
N SER A 55 -6.33 8.37 -1.89
CA SER A 55 -5.40 9.33 -2.50
C SER A 55 -3.96 8.82 -2.59
N THR A 56 -3.67 7.65 -2.03
CA THR A 56 -2.33 7.05 -2.01
C THR A 56 -2.05 6.32 -3.32
N ALA A 57 -0.92 6.66 -3.94
CA ALA A 57 -0.42 5.97 -5.12
C ALA A 57 0.35 4.70 -4.73
N PHE A 58 0.35 3.71 -5.61
CA PHE A 58 1.12 2.48 -5.48
C PHE A 58 2.28 2.54 -6.48
N ALA A 59 3.43 1.99 -6.12
CA ALA A 59 4.62 2.02 -6.96
C ALA A 59 5.41 0.72 -6.84
N SER A 60 6.07 0.32 -7.94
CA SER A 60 7.20 -0.60 -7.91
C SER A 60 8.49 0.18 -7.68
N GLU A 61 9.64 -0.49 -7.78
CA GLU A 61 10.96 0.18 -7.77
C GLU A 61 11.12 1.20 -8.91
N SER A 62 10.45 1.00 -10.05
CA SER A 62 10.72 1.76 -11.29
C SER A 62 9.54 2.57 -11.83
N ALA A 63 8.32 2.36 -11.33
CA ALA A 63 7.13 3.04 -11.86
C ALA A 63 5.98 3.14 -10.86
N LEU A 64 5.09 4.10 -11.08
CA LEU A 64 3.76 4.09 -10.47
C LEU A 64 2.91 2.98 -11.09
N LEU A 65 2.12 2.33 -10.25
CA LEU A 65 1.25 1.22 -10.61
C LEU A 65 -0.22 1.67 -10.58
N ARG A 66 -1.00 1.16 -11.52
CA ARG A 66 -2.44 1.37 -11.65
C ARG A 66 -3.18 0.14 -11.14
N ASP A 67 -4.45 0.32 -10.76
CA ASP A 67 -5.27 -0.73 -10.16
C ASP A 67 -5.34 -2.04 -10.99
N GLY A 68 -5.32 -1.94 -12.32
CA GLY A 68 -5.32 -3.10 -13.23
C GLY A 68 -3.96 -3.76 -13.46
N ASP A 69 -2.87 -3.16 -13.02
CA ASP A 69 -1.52 -3.70 -13.23
C ASP A 69 -1.31 -4.93 -12.34
N ALA A 70 -0.61 -5.92 -12.87
CA ALA A 70 -0.17 -7.08 -12.09
C ALA A 70 0.80 -6.63 -10.99
N LEU A 71 0.74 -7.27 -9.83
CA LEU A 71 1.73 -7.05 -8.79
C LEU A 71 3.12 -7.55 -9.24
N PRO A 72 4.21 -6.88 -8.83
CA PRO A 72 5.57 -7.32 -9.11
C PRO A 72 5.82 -8.76 -8.64
N ALA A 73 6.55 -9.54 -9.44
CA ALA A 73 6.81 -10.96 -9.17
C ALA A 73 7.66 -11.19 -7.90
N ASP A 74 8.43 -10.20 -7.48
CA ASP A 74 9.21 -10.21 -6.24
C ASP A 74 8.37 -9.84 -5.00
N GLY A 75 7.10 -9.47 -5.20
CA GLY A 75 6.17 -9.12 -4.15
C GLY A 75 6.50 -7.82 -3.43
N ARG A 76 7.23 -6.88 -4.05
CA ARG A 76 7.63 -5.62 -3.42
C ARG A 76 6.95 -4.42 -4.06
N ILE A 77 6.29 -3.62 -3.24
CA ILE A 77 5.69 -2.35 -3.66
C ILE A 77 5.91 -1.27 -2.60
N ALA A 78 5.71 -0.02 -3.00
CA ALA A 78 5.66 1.13 -2.10
C ALA A 78 4.28 1.80 -2.18
N VAL A 79 3.88 2.41 -1.07
CA VAL A 79 2.75 3.34 -1.03
C VAL A 79 3.24 4.76 -0.89
N ILE A 80 2.80 5.64 -1.78
CA ILE A 80 3.19 7.04 -1.83
C ILE A 80 1.96 7.87 -1.47
N PRO A 81 1.83 8.32 -0.20
CA PRO A 81 0.79 9.27 0.19
C PRO A 81 0.86 10.55 -0.65
N PRO A 82 -0.25 11.32 -0.73
CA PRO A 82 -0.20 12.66 -1.29
C PRO A 82 0.89 13.48 -0.60
N VAL A 83 1.79 14.04 -1.40
CA VAL A 83 2.76 15.01 -0.90
C VAL A 83 2.03 16.34 -0.76
N ASN A 84 1.89 16.85 0.47
CA ASN A 84 1.59 18.27 0.67
C ASN A 84 2.90 19.03 0.42
N GLY A 85 3.27 19.18 -0.86
CA GLY A 85 4.33 20.11 -1.24
C GLY A 85 3.86 21.51 -0.92
N GLY A 86 4.49 22.15 0.06
CA GLY A 86 4.33 23.59 0.30
C GLY A 86 4.91 24.42 -0.83
#